data_AF-A0A444YQZ2-F1
#
_entry.id   AF-A0A444YQZ2-F1
#
_cell.length_a   1.000
_cell.length_b   1.000
_cell.length_c   1.000
_cell.angle_alpha   90.00
_cell.angle_beta   90.00
_cell.angle_gamma   90.00
#
_symmetry.space_group_name_H-M   'P 1'
#
loop_
_entity.id
_entity.type
_entity.pdbx_description
1 polymer ?
#
loop_
_entity_poly.entity_id
_entity_poly.type
_entity_poly.pdbx_seq_one_letter_code
_entity_poly.pdbx_strand_id
1 'polypeptide(L)'
;MIIDPGLYSLNKSEIWWVIKQRSLPTSFKLYTGSAWTILSRSFSEYCIMGWENLPRTLLLYYTNFVSSPEGYFQTVICNSHDYKNTTANHDLHYITWDNPPKQHPRSLGLRDFRKMVMSSRPFARKFKRSDPVLDKIDRELLKRHHGQFSFGGWCSSKSDGIHRTCSGLRSENYGVLNPGPGSRRLKSLITKLLNERFFHKQQCK
;
A
#
# COMPACT_ATOMS: atom_id res chain seq x y z
N MET A 1 13.45 -0.19 -24.47
CA MET A 1 14.29 -0.39 -23.26
C MET A 1 14.63 0.99 -22.71
N ILE A 2 14.99 1.12 -21.43
CA ILE A 2 15.34 2.42 -20.83
C ILE A 2 16.78 2.39 -20.30
N ILE A 3 17.41 3.55 -20.31
CA ILE A 3 18.65 3.81 -19.55
C ILE A 3 18.27 4.88 -18.52
N ASP A 4 18.46 4.57 -17.24
CA ASP A 4 18.22 5.51 -16.14
C ASP A 4 19.56 6.11 -15.67
N PRO A 5 19.84 7.39 -15.98
CA PRO A 5 21.04 8.06 -15.50
C PRO A 5 21.17 8.10 -13.97
N GLY A 6 20.06 8.00 -13.24
CA GLY A 6 20.07 7.93 -11.78
C GLY A 6 20.77 6.68 -11.21
N LEU A 7 21.08 5.67 -12.03
CA LEU A 7 21.84 4.48 -11.62
C LEU A 7 23.37 4.69 -11.63
N TYR A 8 23.88 5.67 -12.39
CA TYR A 8 25.33 5.86 -12.56
C TYR A 8 25.79 7.32 -12.47
N SER A 9 24.87 8.28 -12.40
CA SER A 9 25.15 9.71 -12.23
C SER A 9 24.52 10.23 -10.94
N LEU A 10 25.27 11.06 -10.22
CA LEU A 10 24.79 11.77 -9.03
C LEU A 10 23.73 12.82 -9.37
N ASN A 11 23.84 13.43 -10.56
CA ASN A 11 22.89 14.41 -11.04
C ASN A 11 21.78 13.70 -11.80
N LYS A 12 20.59 13.70 -11.21
CA LYS A 12 19.40 13.10 -11.79
C LYS A 12 18.98 13.86 -13.05
N SER A 13 18.86 13.15 -14.17
CA SER A 13 18.32 13.66 -15.43
C SER A 13 17.16 12.79 -15.91
N GLU A 14 16.52 13.16 -17.02
CA GLU A 14 15.46 12.37 -17.62
C GLU A 14 15.96 10.98 -18.06
N ILE A 15 15.04 10.01 -18.11
CA ILE A 15 15.33 8.66 -18.61
C ILE A 15 15.50 8.69 -20.13
N TRP A 16 16.44 7.89 -20.63
CA TRP A 16 16.72 7.81 -22.06
C TRP A 16 16.01 6.61 -22.65
N TRP A 17 15.23 6.84 -23.70
CA TRP A 17 14.50 5.79 -24.40
C TRP A 17 15.38 5.13 -25.45
N VAL A 18 15.61 3.83 -25.31
CA VAL A 18 16.33 3.05 -26.32
C VAL A 18 15.38 2.69 -27.46
N ILE A 19 15.82 2.96 -28.70
CA ILE A 19 15.06 2.82 -29.95
C ILE A 19 14.53 1.40 -30.16
N LYS A 20 15.27 0.36 -29.72
CA LYS A 20 14.81 -1.03 -29.80
C LYS A 20 13.71 -1.32 -28.76
N GLN A 21 12.52 -1.61 -29.26
CA GLN A 21 11.40 -2.11 -28.47
C GLN A 21 11.52 -3.62 -28.26
N ARG A 22 11.13 -4.08 -27.07
CA ARG A 22 11.02 -5.52 -26.76
C ARG A 22 9.63 -6.01 -27.14
N SER A 23 9.52 -7.23 -27.65
CA SER A 23 8.23 -7.89 -27.77
C SER A 23 7.66 -8.19 -26.39
N LEU A 24 6.32 -8.31 -26.32
CA LEU A 24 5.67 -8.79 -25.12
C LEU A 24 6.00 -10.28 -24.89
N PRO A 25 6.16 -10.71 -23.64
CA PRO A 25 6.41 -12.10 -23.32
C PRO A 25 5.19 -12.96 -23.67
N THR A 26 5.44 -14.17 -24.18
CA THR A 26 4.40 -15.16 -24.48
C THR A 26 4.18 -16.16 -23.34
N SER A 27 5.17 -16.32 -22.46
CA SER A 27 5.16 -17.29 -21.35
C SER A 27 4.34 -16.85 -20.14
N PHE A 28 3.99 -15.57 -20.03
CA PHE A 28 3.19 -15.03 -18.93
C PHE A 28 2.47 -13.75 -19.36
N LYS A 29 1.37 -13.43 -18.69
CA LYS A 29 0.60 -12.19 -18.93
C LYS A 29 1.07 -11.08 -17.99
N LEU A 30 1.26 -9.88 -18.51
CA LEU A 30 1.60 -8.71 -17.69
C LEU A 30 0.36 -8.16 -16.98
N TYR A 31 0.55 -7.75 -15.73
CA TYR A 31 -0.45 -7.08 -14.91
C TYR A 31 0.13 -5.78 -14.37
N THR A 32 -0.73 -4.79 -14.17
CA THR A 32 -0.35 -3.48 -13.62
C THR A 32 -1.32 -3.08 -12.52
N GLY A 33 -0.87 -2.22 -11.61
CA GLY A 33 -1.67 -1.73 -10.50
C GLY A 33 -0.91 -0.70 -9.67
N SER A 34 -1.32 -0.56 -8.41
CA SER A 34 -0.66 0.34 -7.47
C SER A 34 0.74 -0.16 -7.11
N ALA A 35 1.72 0.75 -7.04
CA ALA A 35 3.03 0.45 -6.44
C ALA A 35 2.93 0.11 -4.93
N TRP A 36 1.80 0.44 -4.30
CA TRP A 36 1.53 0.16 -2.90
C TRP A 36 0.74 -1.15 -2.79
N THR A 37 1.40 -2.20 -2.31
CA THR A 37 0.81 -3.52 -2.16
C THR A 37 0.95 -4.02 -0.73
N ILE A 38 0.01 -4.86 -0.30
CA ILE A 38 0.10 -5.59 0.97
C ILE A 38 0.22 -7.06 0.60
N LEU A 39 1.30 -7.69 1.06
CA LEU A 39 1.65 -9.06 0.70
C LEU A 39 1.50 -9.94 1.94
N SER A 40 1.00 -11.17 1.75
CA SER A 40 1.07 -12.18 2.79
C SER A 40 2.52 -12.64 2.99
N ARG A 41 2.83 -13.15 4.18
CA ARG A 41 4.16 -13.69 4.48
C ARG A 41 4.52 -14.81 3.49
N SER A 42 3.59 -15.74 3.27
CA SER A 42 3.73 -16.86 2.34
C SER A 42 4.07 -16.40 0.92
N PHE A 43 3.33 -15.44 0.37
CA PHE A 43 3.61 -14.92 -0.97
C PHE A 43 4.94 -14.15 -1.04
N SER A 44 5.31 -13.44 0.03
CA SER A 44 6.62 -12.77 0.12
C SER A 44 7.76 -13.78 0.11
N GLU A 45 7.64 -14.87 0.87
CA GLU A 45 8.62 -15.98 0.87
C GLU A 45 8.71 -16.62 -0.52
N TYR A 46 7.59 -16.82 -1.21
CA TYR A 46 7.59 -17.30 -2.60
C TYR A 46 8.35 -16.35 -3.54
N CYS A 47 8.14 -15.03 -3.42
CA CYS A 47 8.86 -14.05 -4.23
C CYS A 47 10.37 -14.05 -3.98
N ILE A 48 10.80 -14.31 -2.74
CA ILE A 48 12.21 -14.29 -2.31
C ILE A 48 12.91 -15.59 -2.67
N MET A 49 12.35 -16.72 -2.22
CA MET A 49 12.95 -18.04 -2.41
C MET A 49 12.85 -18.49 -3.87
N GLY A 50 11.76 -18.09 -4.55
CA GLY A 50 11.51 -18.38 -5.95
C GLY A 50 11.72 -19.87 -6.24
N TRP A 51 11.00 -20.75 -5.55
CA TRP A 51 11.11 -22.20 -5.76
C TRP A 51 10.76 -22.61 -7.19
N GLU A 52 10.03 -21.76 -7.92
CA GLU A 52 9.80 -21.82 -9.35
C GLU A 52 10.59 -20.71 -10.08
N ASN A 53 10.76 -20.88 -11.39
CA ASN A 53 11.47 -19.90 -12.21
C ASN A 53 10.69 -18.58 -12.40
N LEU A 54 9.37 -18.55 -12.18
CA LEU A 54 8.53 -17.40 -12.51
C LEU A 54 8.95 -16.10 -11.77
N PRO A 55 9.08 -16.03 -10.43
CA PRO A 55 9.57 -14.83 -9.75
C PRO A 55 10.94 -14.36 -10.26
N ARG A 56 11.88 -15.29 -10.48
CA ARG A 56 13.24 -14.97 -10.96
C ARG A 56 13.23 -14.40 -12.38
N THR A 57 12.48 -15.02 -13.28
CA THR A 57 12.28 -14.55 -14.65
C THR A 57 11.63 -13.17 -14.68
N LEU A 58 10.63 -12.94 -13.82
CA LEU A 58 9.96 -11.65 -13.72
C LEU A 58 10.87 -10.57 -13.12
N LEU A 59 11.72 -10.89 -12.14
CA LEU A 59 12.72 -9.95 -11.64
C LEU A 59 13.62 -9.47 -12.78
N LEU A 60 14.17 -10.41 -13.56
CA LEU A 60 14.99 -10.09 -14.74
C LEU A 60 14.21 -9.24 -15.76
N TYR A 61 12.97 -9.61 -16.05
CA TYR A 61 12.13 -8.88 -17.00
C TYR A 61 11.79 -7.44 -16.55
N TYR A 62 11.61 -7.23 -15.25
CA TYR A 62 11.27 -5.93 -14.66
C TYR A 62 12.50 -5.07 -14.30
N THR A 63 13.73 -5.55 -14.48
CA THR A 63 14.95 -4.73 -14.26
C THR A 63 15.04 -3.51 -15.20
N ASN A 64 14.50 -3.61 -16.41
CA ASN A 64 14.54 -2.57 -17.44
C ASN A 64 13.13 -2.07 -17.79
N PHE A 65 12.29 -1.86 -16.76
CA PHE A 65 10.92 -1.37 -16.89
C PHE A 65 10.76 -0.06 -16.10
N VAL A 66 10.06 0.93 -16.66
CA VAL A 66 9.70 2.13 -15.90
C VAL A 66 8.64 1.74 -14.87
N SER A 67 8.82 2.15 -13.61
CA SER A 67 7.88 1.85 -12.52
C SER A 67 7.68 0.35 -12.26
N SER A 68 8.75 -0.45 -12.22
CA SER A 68 8.69 -1.89 -11.94
C SER A 68 7.80 -2.32 -10.76
N PRO A 69 7.75 -1.60 -9.61
CA PRO A 69 6.86 -1.95 -8.51
C PRO A 69 5.36 -1.91 -8.84
N GLU A 70 4.96 -1.20 -9.91
CA GLU A 70 3.55 -1.11 -10.35
C GLU A 70 3.10 -2.34 -11.15
N GLY A 71 4.00 -3.26 -11.51
CA GLY A 71 3.65 -4.45 -12.28
C GLY A 71 4.23 -5.76 -11.75
N TYR A 72 5.35 -5.74 -11.03
CA TYR A 72 6.05 -6.96 -10.61
C TYR A 72 5.15 -7.88 -9.77
N PHE A 73 4.66 -7.41 -8.63
CA PHE A 73 3.89 -8.26 -7.70
C PHE A 73 2.57 -8.72 -8.30
N GLN A 74 1.89 -7.84 -9.04
CA GLN A 74 0.65 -8.14 -9.76
C GLN A 74 0.89 -9.24 -10.80
N THR A 75 2.00 -9.16 -11.52
CA THR A 75 2.36 -10.15 -12.55
C THR A 75 2.75 -11.48 -11.90
N VAL A 76 3.55 -11.48 -10.84
CA VAL A 76 3.95 -12.72 -10.14
C VAL A 76 2.71 -13.42 -9.58
N ILE A 77 1.87 -12.72 -8.81
CA ILE A 77 0.74 -13.35 -8.12
C ILE A 77 -0.30 -13.90 -9.09
N CYS A 78 -0.57 -13.19 -10.19
CA CYS A 78 -1.60 -13.58 -11.15
C CYS A 78 -1.18 -14.66 -12.15
N ASN A 79 0.12 -14.87 -12.35
CA ASN A 79 0.63 -15.97 -13.14
C ASN A 79 1.03 -17.19 -12.28
N SER A 80 0.99 -17.08 -10.95
CA SER A 80 1.29 -18.19 -10.05
C SER A 80 0.04 -19.03 -9.78
N HIS A 81 0.16 -20.34 -10.00
CA HIS A 81 -0.95 -21.27 -9.83
C HIS A 81 -1.51 -21.26 -8.40
N ASP A 82 -0.61 -21.26 -7.40
CA ASP A 82 -0.98 -21.39 -5.99
C ASP A 82 -1.53 -20.08 -5.40
N TYR A 83 -1.14 -18.94 -5.96
CA TYR A 83 -1.48 -17.63 -5.40
C TYR A 83 -2.53 -16.83 -6.17
N LYS A 84 -2.78 -17.11 -7.46
CA LYS A 84 -3.70 -16.31 -8.29
C LYS A 84 -5.08 -16.09 -7.65
N ASN A 85 -5.60 -17.11 -6.97
CA ASN A 85 -6.92 -17.11 -6.33
C ASN A 85 -6.94 -16.47 -4.92
N THR A 86 -5.80 -15.97 -4.43
CA THR A 86 -5.67 -15.30 -3.12
C THR A 86 -5.67 -13.76 -3.24
N THR A 87 -5.76 -13.24 -4.46
CA THR A 87 -5.62 -11.81 -4.75
C THR A 87 -6.88 -11.03 -4.39
N ALA A 88 -6.74 -9.91 -3.69
CA ALA A 88 -7.78 -8.90 -3.53
C ALA A 88 -7.41 -7.66 -4.35
N ASN A 89 -8.26 -7.27 -5.31
CA ASN A 89 -7.99 -6.14 -6.21
C ASN A 89 -8.26 -4.77 -5.54
N HIS A 90 -7.49 -4.47 -4.48
CA HIS A 90 -7.62 -3.22 -3.73
C HIS A 90 -6.35 -2.93 -2.91
N ASP A 91 -5.76 -1.75 -3.10
CA ASP A 91 -4.47 -1.37 -2.48
C ASP A 91 -4.57 -0.84 -1.04
N LEU A 92 -5.79 -0.68 -0.52
CA LEU A 92 -6.10 -0.18 0.82
C LEU A 92 -5.65 1.28 1.08
N HIS A 93 -5.30 2.05 0.04
CA HIS A 93 -4.89 3.44 0.16
C HIS A 93 -5.96 4.40 -0.34
N TYR A 94 -6.26 5.44 0.43
CA TYR A 94 -7.01 6.59 -0.05
C TYR A 94 -6.07 7.51 -0.82
N ILE A 95 -6.26 7.60 -2.13
CA ILE A 95 -5.48 8.42 -3.05
C ILE A 95 -6.44 9.27 -3.87
N THR A 96 -6.08 10.53 -4.08
CA THR A 96 -6.82 11.41 -5.00
C THR A 96 -5.90 11.86 -6.12
N TRP A 97 -6.45 11.89 -7.33
CA TRP A 97 -5.77 12.29 -8.54
C TRP A 97 -6.41 13.56 -9.09
N ASP A 98 -5.61 14.36 -9.80
CA ASP A 98 -6.15 15.41 -10.66
C ASP A 98 -6.94 14.77 -11.82
N ASN A 99 -7.80 15.55 -12.48
CA ASN A 99 -8.47 15.14 -13.71
C ASN A 99 -8.08 16.11 -14.84
N PRO A 100 -7.26 15.68 -15.84
CA PRO A 100 -6.69 14.34 -16.00
C PRO A 100 -5.60 14.00 -14.97
N PRO A 101 -5.33 12.70 -14.70
CA PRO A 101 -4.29 12.29 -13.75
C PRO A 101 -2.90 12.78 -14.15
N LYS A 102 -2.19 13.40 -13.20
CA LYS A 102 -0.76 13.73 -13.34
C LYS A 102 0.11 12.54 -12.91
N GLN A 103 1.43 12.63 -13.11
CA GLN A 103 2.40 11.60 -12.69
C GLN A 103 2.35 11.27 -11.19
N HIS A 104 1.97 12.23 -10.35
CA HIS A 104 1.89 12.05 -8.91
C HIS A 104 0.51 12.42 -8.38
N PRO A 105 -0.01 11.71 -7.37
CA PRO A 105 -1.31 12.03 -6.80
C PRO A 105 -1.29 13.40 -6.12
N ARG A 106 -2.46 14.01 -6.00
CA ARG A 106 -2.64 15.30 -5.34
C ARG A 106 -2.35 15.17 -3.84
N SER A 107 -1.85 16.26 -3.25
CA SER A 107 -1.74 16.35 -1.80
C SER A 107 -3.12 16.48 -1.13
N LEU A 108 -3.36 15.64 -0.13
CA LEU A 108 -4.55 15.64 0.72
C LEU A 108 -4.44 16.73 1.78
N GLY A 109 -5.55 17.37 2.10
CA GLY A 109 -5.66 18.37 3.17
C GLY A 109 -6.97 18.28 3.94
N LEU A 110 -7.31 19.30 4.73
CA LEU A 110 -8.50 19.31 5.60
C LEU A 110 -9.82 19.04 4.86
N ARG A 111 -9.95 19.51 3.62
CA ARG A 111 -11.14 19.30 2.77
C ARG A 111 -11.37 17.83 2.41
N ASP A 112 -10.30 17.04 2.40
CA ASP A 112 -10.34 15.61 2.04
C ASP A 112 -10.62 14.71 3.24
N PHE A 113 -10.46 15.23 4.47
CA PHE A 113 -10.51 14.45 5.70
C PHE A 113 -11.79 13.59 5.82
N ARG A 114 -12.97 14.18 5.57
CA ARG A 114 -14.23 13.45 5.67
C ARG A 114 -14.30 12.31 4.66
N LYS A 115 -13.92 12.56 3.40
CA LYS A 115 -13.92 11.54 2.33
C LYS A 115 -12.93 10.42 2.63
N MET A 116 -11.75 10.77 3.15
CA MET A 116 -10.73 9.82 3.60
C MET A 116 -11.28 8.89 4.68
N VAL A 117 -11.88 9.43 5.74
CA VAL A 117 -12.45 8.63 6.85
C VAL A 117 -13.60 7.74 6.38
N MET A 118 -14.50 8.27 5.56
CA MET A 118 -15.65 7.51 5.03
C MET A 118 -15.24 6.42 4.03
N SER A 119 -14.05 6.50 3.43
CA SER A 119 -13.55 5.46 2.53
C SER A 119 -13.24 4.14 3.22
N SER A 120 -13.19 4.12 4.56
CA SER A 120 -12.83 2.97 5.39
C SER A 120 -11.43 2.39 5.12
N ARG A 121 -10.61 3.08 4.31
CA ARG A 121 -9.25 2.68 4.00
C ARG A 121 -8.32 2.98 5.19
N PRO A 122 -7.43 2.06 5.57
CA PRO A 122 -6.53 2.25 6.70
C PRO A 122 -5.38 3.22 6.39
N PHE A 123 -5.00 3.38 5.12
CA PHE A 123 -3.90 4.24 4.69
C PHE A 123 -4.39 5.35 3.76
N ALA A 124 -3.63 6.44 3.67
CA ALA A 124 -3.89 7.55 2.77
C ALA A 124 -2.59 8.22 2.33
N ARG A 125 -2.56 8.76 1.11
CA ARG A 125 -1.42 9.53 0.58
C ARG A 125 -1.87 10.52 -0.51
N LYS A 126 -1.14 11.60 -0.76
CA LYS A 126 0.08 12.07 -0.07
C LYS A 126 -0.24 13.29 0.79
N PHE A 127 0.48 13.50 1.87
CA PHE A 127 0.32 14.69 2.71
C PHE A 127 1.49 15.64 2.48
N LYS A 128 1.24 16.95 2.56
CA LYS A 128 2.33 17.92 2.65
C LYS A 128 2.94 17.85 4.05
N ARG A 129 4.22 18.17 4.16
CA ARG A 129 4.89 18.32 5.46
C ARG A 129 4.15 19.38 6.28
N SER A 130 3.87 19.08 7.54
CA SER A 130 3.18 19.99 8.47
C SER A 130 1.79 20.45 8.00
N ASP A 131 1.10 19.66 7.18
CA ASP A 131 -0.28 19.99 6.81
C ASP A 131 -1.21 19.82 8.03
N PRO A 132 -2.10 20.79 8.32
CA PRO A 132 -3.01 20.73 9.48
C PRO A 132 -3.94 19.50 9.52
N VAL A 133 -4.13 18.82 8.38
CA VAL A 133 -4.89 17.56 8.35
C VAL A 133 -4.22 16.45 9.18
N LEU A 134 -2.89 16.48 9.32
CA LEU A 134 -2.14 15.51 10.12
C LEU A 134 -2.49 15.66 11.61
N ASP A 135 -2.55 16.90 12.12
CA ASP A 135 -2.97 17.14 13.50
C ASP A 135 -4.44 16.75 13.71
N LYS A 136 -5.29 16.92 12.68
CA LYS A 136 -6.69 16.47 12.74
C LYS A 136 -6.79 14.94 12.79
N ILE A 137 -5.98 14.21 12.02
CA ILE A 137 -5.87 12.75 12.09
C ILE A 137 -5.43 12.31 13.49
N ASP A 138 -4.39 12.94 14.03
CA ASP A 138 -3.85 12.61 15.34
C ASP A 138 -4.89 12.78 16.45
N ARG A 139 -5.60 13.91 16.45
CA ARG A 139 -6.65 14.19 17.45
C ARG A 139 -7.89 13.31 17.29
N GLU A 140 -8.44 13.21 16.08
CA GLU A 140 -9.78 12.60 15.88
C GLU A 140 -9.73 11.08 15.65
N LEU A 141 -8.68 10.57 15.00
CA LEU A 141 -8.60 9.15 14.62
C LEU A 141 -7.67 8.37 15.55
N LEU A 142 -6.48 8.91 15.82
CA LEU A 142 -5.46 8.24 16.63
C LEU A 142 -5.57 8.57 18.12
N LYS A 143 -6.32 9.63 18.46
CA LYS A 143 -6.53 10.12 19.83
C LYS A 143 -5.23 10.35 20.58
N ARG A 144 -4.25 10.97 19.92
CA ARG A 144 -2.93 11.28 20.48
C ARG A 144 -2.59 12.75 20.36
N HIS A 145 -1.73 13.23 21.26
CA HIS A 145 -1.15 14.57 21.21
C HIS A 145 0.28 14.54 20.67
N HIS A 146 0.85 15.73 20.47
CA HIS A 146 2.25 15.87 20.08
C HIS A 146 3.17 15.17 21.09
N GLY A 147 4.14 14.40 20.60
CA GLY A 147 5.06 13.63 21.45
C GLY A 147 4.47 12.37 22.11
N GLN A 148 3.19 12.04 21.85
CA GLN A 148 2.54 10.87 22.43
C GLN A 148 2.27 9.77 21.40
N PHE A 149 2.18 8.53 21.90
CA PHE A 149 1.79 7.37 21.11
C PHE A 149 0.26 7.30 20.94
N SER A 150 -0.19 6.60 19.90
CA SER A 150 -1.60 6.24 19.74
C SER A 150 -2.03 5.26 20.83
N PHE A 151 -3.21 5.47 21.41
CA PHE A 151 -3.75 4.54 22.40
C PHE A 151 -4.07 3.18 21.78
N GLY A 152 -3.57 2.11 22.39
CA GLY A 152 -3.67 0.72 21.89
C GLY A 152 -3.39 -0.29 22.99
N GLY A 153 -3.37 -1.59 22.67
CA GLY A 153 -3.09 -2.64 23.67
C GLY A 153 -1.65 -2.63 24.18
N TRP A 154 -0.74 -2.00 23.43
CA TRP A 154 0.64 -1.73 23.81
C TRP A 154 0.81 -0.51 24.74
N CYS A 155 -0.25 0.19 25.15
CA CYS A 155 -0.12 1.42 25.94
C CYS A 155 0.10 1.16 27.44
N SER A 156 1.05 1.86 28.07
CA SER A 156 1.40 1.67 29.49
C SER A 156 0.42 2.31 30.48
N SER A 157 -0.18 3.44 30.12
CA SER A 157 -1.08 4.20 31.00
C SER A 157 -2.53 3.70 30.95
N LYS A 158 -3.11 3.38 32.11
CA LYS A 158 -4.57 3.26 32.29
C LYS A 158 -5.08 4.64 32.69
N SER A 159 -5.58 5.42 31.75
CA SER A 159 -6.21 6.71 32.08
C SER A 159 -7.65 6.45 32.54
N ASP A 160 -7.92 6.63 33.83
CA ASP A 160 -9.27 6.57 34.44
C ASP A 160 -10.10 7.84 34.15
N GLY A 161 -9.89 8.49 32.99
CA GLY A 161 -10.53 9.74 32.61
C GLY A 161 -11.00 9.78 31.14
N ILE A 162 -11.84 10.79 30.82
CA ILE A 162 -12.53 11.00 29.53
C ILE A 162 -11.57 11.02 28.33
N HIS A 163 -10.30 11.41 28.53
CA HIS A 163 -9.27 11.45 27.49
C HIS A 163 -8.22 10.35 27.68
N ARG A 164 -8.26 9.34 26.80
CA ARG A 164 -7.28 8.24 26.74
C ARG A 164 -6.01 8.69 26.02
N THR A 165 -5.00 9.10 26.78
CA THR A 165 -3.67 9.47 26.24
C THR A 165 -2.65 8.37 26.52
N CYS A 166 -1.69 8.19 25.61
CA CYS A 166 -0.64 7.18 25.76
C CYS A 166 0.74 7.82 25.93
N SER A 167 1.20 7.89 27.18
CA SER A 167 2.50 8.49 27.53
C SER A 167 3.68 7.54 27.30
N GLY A 168 3.45 6.24 27.13
CA GLY A 168 4.53 5.26 26.97
C GLY A 168 4.05 3.89 26.48
N LEU A 169 5.02 3.06 26.10
CA LEU A 169 4.84 1.74 25.50
C LEU A 169 5.05 0.65 26.56
N ARG A 170 4.21 -0.38 26.59
CA ARG A 170 4.43 -1.61 27.38
C ARG A 170 5.31 -2.56 26.59
N SER A 171 6.55 -2.70 27.01
CA SER A 171 7.53 -3.54 26.32
C SER A 171 7.13 -5.02 26.21
N GLU A 172 6.25 -5.51 27.07
CA GLU A 172 5.81 -6.91 27.05
C GLU A 172 4.57 -7.16 26.17
N ASN A 173 3.90 -6.09 25.69
CA ASN A 173 2.59 -6.18 25.06
C ASN A 173 2.53 -5.57 23.65
N TYR A 174 3.65 -5.60 22.90
CA TYR A 174 3.71 -5.05 21.54
C TYR A 174 2.66 -5.64 20.60
N GLY A 175 2.29 -6.91 20.78
CA GLY A 175 1.30 -7.61 19.95
C GLY A 175 -0.16 -7.39 20.35
N VAL A 176 -0.45 -6.72 21.47
CA VAL A 176 -1.82 -6.59 21.96
C VAL A 176 -2.54 -5.49 21.18
N LEU A 177 -3.61 -5.88 20.47
CA LEU A 177 -4.46 -4.98 19.71
C LEU A 177 -5.76 -4.71 20.45
N ASN A 178 -6.16 -3.45 20.55
CA ASN A 178 -7.46 -3.04 21.06
C ASN A 178 -8.33 -2.52 19.91
N PRO A 179 -9.35 -3.28 19.44
CA PRO A 179 -10.22 -2.86 18.35
C PRO A 179 -10.92 -1.53 18.66
N GLY A 180 -10.81 -0.57 17.75
CA GLY A 180 -11.43 0.76 17.85
C GLY A 180 -12.44 1.05 16.72
N PRO A 181 -12.90 2.30 16.59
CA PRO A 181 -13.72 2.71 15.44
C PRO A 181 -13.03 2.46 14.09
N GLY A 182 -11.69 2.61 14.04
CA GLY A 182 -10.90 2.33 12.84
C GLY A 182 -10.94 0.86 12.41
N SER A 183 -10.81 -0.08 13.35
CA SER A 183 -10.88 -1.51 13.04
C SER A 183 -12.28 -1.93 12.56
N ARG A 184 -13.34 -1.30 13.08
CA ARG A 184 -14.71 -1.51 12.58
C ARG A 184 -14.88 -1.07 11.13
N ARG A 185 -14.34 0.10 10.76
CA ARG A 185 -14.33 0.57 9.36
C ARG A 185 -13.54 -0.38 8.46
N LEU A 186 -12.34 -0.77 8.89
CA LEU A 186 -11.49 -1.71 8.15
C LEU A 186 -12.19 -3.06 7.95
N LYS A 187 -12.81 -3.61 9.00
CA LYS A 187 -13.60 -4.85 8.91
C LYS A 187 -14.70 -4.72 7.86
N SER A 188 -15.47 -3.63 7.87
CA SER A 188 -16.50 -3.38 6.86
C SER A 188 -15.94 -3.35 5.44
N LEU A 189 -14.81 -2.69 5.22
CA LEU A 189 -14.12 -2.67 3.93
C LEU A 189 -13.68 -4.07 3.50
N ILE A 190 -13.00 -4.81 4.38
CA ILE A 190 -12.51 -6.16 4.09
C ILE A 190 -13.67 -7.11 3.78
N THR A 191 -14.74 -7.09 4.58
CA THR A 191 -15.93 -7.91 4.33
C THR A 191 -16.56 -7.61 2.97
N LYS A 192 -16.56 -6.33 2.55
CA LYS A 192 -17.05 -5.95 1.22
C LYS A 192 -16.12 -6.47 0.10
N LEU A 193 -14.81 -6.35 0.28
CA LEU A 193 -13.81 -6.77 -0.70
C LEU A 193 -13.77 -8.29 -0.89
N LEU A 194 -13.94 -9.04 0.20
CA LEU A 194 -13.93 -10.51 0.22
C LEU A 194 -15.31 -11.13 -0.04
N ASN A 195 -16.31 -10.33 -0.43
CA ASN A 195 -17.62 -10.86 -0.78
C ASN A 195 -17.51 -11.71 -2.05
N GLU A 196 -17.90 -12.98 -1.96
CA GLU A 196 -17.76 -13.99 -3.02
C GLU A 196 -18.31 -13.54 -4.38
N ARG A 197 -19.39 -12.76 -4.39
CA ARG A 197 -20.00 -12.24 -5.63
C ARG A 197 -19.03 -11.39 -6.46
N PHE A 198 -18.12 -10.68 -5.79
CA PHE A 198 -17.20 -9.73 -6.41
C PHE A 198 -15.76 -10.24 -6.42
N PHE A 199 -15.35 -10.98 -5.39
CA PHE A 199 -13.97 -11.40 -5.17
C PHE A 199 -13.41 -12.16 -6.39
N HIS A 200 -14.02 -13.26 -6.78
CA HIS A 200 -13.57 -14.05 -7.93
C HIS A 200 -13.68 -13.32 -9.27
N LYS A 201 -14.65 -12.40 -9.40
CA LYS A 201 -14.84 -11.64 -10.64
C LYS A 201 -13.81 -10.53 -10.83
N GLN A 202 -13.09 -10.12 -9.79
CA GLN A 202 -12.13 -9.00 -9.84
C GLN A 202 -10.67 -9.45 -9.75
N GLN A 203 -10.41 -10.73 -9.56
CA GLN A 203 -9.08 -11.32 -9.50
C GLN A 203 -8.39 -11.30 -10.86
N CYS A 204 -7.17 -10.77 -10.89
CA CYS A 204 -6.26 -10.88 -12.04
C CYS A 204 -6.90 -10.48 -13.37
N LYS A 205 -7.61 -9.34 -13.36
CA LYS A 205 -8.19 -8.68 -14.53
C LYS A 205 -7.46 -7.40 -14.86
#